data_AF-A0A8T2Z973-F1
#
_entry.id   AF-A0A8T2Z973-F1
#
_cell.length_a   1.000
_cell.length_b   1.000
_cell.length_c   1.000
_cell.angle_alpha   90.00
_cell.angle_beta   90.00
_cell.angle_gamma   90.00
#
_symmetry.space_group_name_H-M   'P 1'
#
loop_
_entity.id
_entity.type
_entity.pdbx_description
1 polymer ?
#
loop_
_entity_poly.entity_id
_entity_poly.type
_entity_poly.pdbx_seq_one_letter_code
_entity_poly.pdbx_strand_id
1 'polypeptide(L)'
;MYKCRPRGLTVRASGDSAGNPVPVSPLEFESPVGQLLAQILQTHPHLLPAAIDQQLENLQTDRDAQKEEAASSQDFLYKRIAEVKEKERRKALEEIIYSMIVHKFLDNDISMIPKISPTSDPTGRVDFWPNQEQKLESVHSPEAFEMIQSHLSIVLGERLVGPLETTVQISKIKLGKLYAASLMYGYFLRRVDQRYQLERAMNTLPKGFDEDRARFEDPSPANRLWDPDSLIRILPDSGEPDGDFTDTGEEKSYRLRSYVMYLDAETLQRYATIRSKEAISLIEKQTQALFGRPDIRIADDGSIETANDEVVSITFSGLTMLVLEAVGFGSFLWDAESYVESKYHFFNS
;
A
#
# COMPACT_ATOMS: atom_id res chain seq x y z
N MET A 1 -37.80 37.16 60.73
CA MET A 1 -36.47 36.74 60.22
C MET A 1 -36.53 35.27 59.85
N TYR A 2 -36.65 34.91 58.57
CA TYR A 2 -36.12 33.65 58.02
C TYR A 2 -35.94 33.86 56.50
N LYS A 3 -34.68 34.04 56.07
CA LYS A 3 -34.28 34.12 54.66
C LYS A 3 -34.13 32.69 54.13
N CYS A 4 -34.94 32.28 53.15
CA CYS A 4 -34.70 31.08 52.37
C CYS A 4 -33.55 31.34 51.38
N ARG A 5 -32.46 30.57 51.48
CA ARG A 5 -31.39 30.50 50.47
C ARG A 5 -31.86 29.73 49.23
N PRO A 6 -31.57 30.17 48.00
CA PRO A 6 -31.76 29.34 46.82
C PRO A 6 -30.65 28.28 46.75
N ARG A 7 -31.04 27.01 46.57
CA ARG A 7 -30.13 25.90 46.25
C ARG A 7 -29.65 26.10 44.80
N GLY A 8 -28.33 26.15 44.61
CA GLY A 8 -27.72 26.15 43.29
C GLY A 8 -28.01 24.84 42.57
N LEU A 9 -28.65 24.93 41.41
CA LEU A 9 -28.81 23.82 40.48
C LEU A 9 -27.50 23.68 39.70
N THR A 10 -26.65 22.75 40.10
CA THR A 10 -25.47 22.39 39.29
C THR A 10 -25.96 21.53 38.13
N VAL A 11 -26.13 22.15 36.97
CA VAL A 11 -26.38 21.46 35.70
C VAL A 11 -25.10 20.74 35.34
N ARG A 12 -25.11 19.41 35.50
CA ARG A 12 -24.07 18.52 34.98
C ARG A 12 -24.35 18.38 33.49
N ALA A 13 -23.51 18.98 32.65
CA ALA A 13 -23.53 18.66 31.23
C ALA A 13 -23.20 17.16 31.12
N SER A 14 -24.20 16.37 30.73
CA SER A 14 -23.97 15.00 30.30
C SER A 14 -23.09 15.12 29.07
N GLY A 15 -21.82 14.72 29.19
CA GLY A 15 -20.97 14.57 28.03
C GLY A 15 -21.67 13.61 27.09
N ASP A 16 -22.09 14.13 25.94
CA ASP A 16 -22.45 13.29 24.81
C ASP A 16 -21.27 12.35 24.62
N SER A 17 -21.54 11.06 24.79
CA SER A 17 -20.69 10.00 24.28
C SER A 17 -20.78 10.13 22.76
N ALA A 18 -20.05 11.07 22.19
CA ALA A 18 -19.64 11.00 20.79
C ALA A 18 -18.98 9.63 20.67
N GLY A 19 -19.69 8.67 20.08
CA GLY A 19 -19.12 7.38 19.76
C GLY A 19 -17.79 7.63 19.08
N ASN A 20 -16.74 6.93 19.52
CA ASN A 20 -15.43 7.06 18.90
C ASN A 20 -15.62 7.04 17.37
N PRO A 21 -15.19 8.08 16.64
CA PRO A 21 -15.33 8.08 15.20
C PRO A 21 -14.66 6.80 14.69
N VAL A 22 -15.40 6.02 13.89
CA VAL A 22 -14.87 4.78 13.32
C VAL A 22 -13.59 5.15 12.58
N PRO A 23 -12.44 4.52 12.89
CA PRO A 23 -11.19 4.84 12.24
C PRO A 23 -11.34 4.67 10.73
N VAL A 24 -11.05 5.74 9.98
CA VAL A 24 -11.11 5.75 8.51
C VAL A 24 -10.04 4.84 7.90
N SER A 25 -8.97 4.58 8.65
CA SER A 25 -7.81 3.82 8.23
C SER A 25 -7.27 2.95 9.37
N PRO A 26 -6.65 1.79 9.09
CA PRO A 26 -6.14 0.89 10.12
C PRO A 26 -4.88 1.40 10.83
N LEU A 27 -4.02 2.20 10.16
CA LEU A 27 -2.86 2.84 10.78
C LEU A 27 -3.26 4.21 11.37
N GLU A 28 -2.78 4.49 12.57
CA GLU A 28 -3.07 5.72 13.31
C GLU A 28 -2.06 6.84 12.98
N PHE A 29 -2.53 8.09 13.05
CA PHE A 29 -1.70 9.28 12.88
C PHE A 29 -1.19 9.78 14.24
N GLU A 30 0.12 9.83 14.42
CA GLU A 30 0.75 10.13 15.70
C GLU A 30 1.43 11.51 15.73
N SER A 31 1.84 12.08 14.59
CA SER A 31 2.42 13.42 14.53
C SER A 31 1.35 14.52 14.57
N PRO A 32 1.69 15.75 14.99
CA PRO A 32 0.75 16.88 14.94
C PRO A 32 0.21 17.14 13.53
N VAL A 33 1.07 16.97 12.51
CA VAL A 33 0.71 17.12 11.10
C VAL A 33 -0.28 16.03 10.69
N GLY A 34 0.00 14.76 11.00
CA GLY A 34 -0.90 13.67 10.67
C GLY A 34 -2.24 13.75 11.40
N GLN A 35 -2.26 14.18 12.67
CA GLN A 35 -3.51 14.38 13.41
C GLN A 35 -4.38 15.47 12.78
N LEU A 36 -3.78 16.57 12.32
CA LEU A 36 -4.47 17.60 11.56
C LEU A 36 -5.04 17.03 10.25
N LEU A 37 -4.23 16.29 9.48
CA LEU A 37 -4.66 15.69 8.21
C LEU A 37 -5.76 14.64 8.41
N ALA A 38 -5.69 13.85 9.48
CA ALA A 38 -6.73 12.90 9.87
C ALA A 38 -8.06 13.60 10.18
N GLN A 39 -8.01 14.74 10.87
CA GLN A 39 -9.20 15.55 11.14
C GLN A 39 -9.80 16.12 9.84
N ILE A 40 -8.96 16.57 8.91
CA ILE A 40 -9.40 17.05 7.60
C ILE A 40 -10.01 15.91 6.79
N LEU A 41 -9.39 14.73 6.76
CA LEU A 41 -9.92 13.51 6.13
C LEU A 41 -11.31 13.15 6.66
N GLN A 42 -11.59 13.36 7.94
CA GLN A 42 -12.90 13.06 8.53
C GLN A 42 -13.95 14.14 8.28
N THR A 43 -13.55 15.41 8.27
CA THR A 43 -14.51 16.54 8.27
C THR A 43 -14.69 17.18 6.89
N HIS A 44 -13.60 17.36 6.15
CA HIS A 44 -13.57 18.05 4.86
C HIS A 44 -12.52 17.41 3.92
N PRO A 45 -12.76 16.18 3.41
CA PRO A 45 -11.78 15.46 2.58
C PRO A 45 -11.26 16.29 1.38
N HIS A 46 -12.16 17.04 0.73
CA HIS A 46 -11.84 17.90 -0.42
C HIS A 46 -10.80 19.00 -0.15
N LEU A 47 -10.54 19.36 1.11
CA LEU A 47 -9.51 20.33 1.49
C LEU A 47 -8.13 19.68 1.70
N LEU A 48 -8.05 18.35 1.74
CA LEU A 48 -6.83 17.64 2.05
C LEU A 48 -5.67 17.96 1.08
N PRO A 49 -5.86 17.99 -0.25
CA PRO A 49 -4.75 18.29 -1.16
C PRO A 49 -4.12 19.67 -0.89
N ALA A 50 -4.95 20.68 -0.62
CA ALA A 50 -4.48 22.03 -0.29
C ALA A 50 -3.79 22.07 1.07
N ALA A 51 -4.30 21.34 2.07
CA ALA A 51 -3.68 21.23 3.37
C ALA A 51 -2.31 20.54 3.29
N ILE A 52 -2.18 19.48 2.50
CA ILE A 52 -0.91 18.78 2.27
C ILE A 52 0.13 19.72 1.65
N ASP A 53 -0.24 20.46 0.60
CA ASP A 53 0.66 21.42 -0.04
C ASP A 53 1.20 22.45 0.96
N GLN A 54 0.32 22.98 1.83
CA GLN A 54 0.74 23.90 2.89
C GLN A 54 1.67 23.23 3.90
N GLN A 55 1.41 21.99 4.31
CA GLN A 55 2.27 21.28 5.26
C GLN A 55 3.64 20.97 4.65
N LEU A 56 3.72 20.61 3.37
CA LEU A 56 4.99 20.38 2.68
C LEU A 56 5.81 21.67 2.55
N GLU A 57 5.17 22.81 2.27
CA GLU A 57 5.82 24.12 2.25
C GLU A 57 6.36 24.52 3.64
N ASN A 58 5.58 24.27 4.69
CA ASN A 58 6.02 24.52 6.07
C ASN A 58 7.25 23.66 6.42
N LEU A 59 7.21 22.36 6.10
CA LEU A 59 8.34 21.46 6.33
C LEU A 59 9.60 21.88 5.55
N GLN A 60 9.41 22.39 4.33
CA GLN A 60 10.51 22.94 3.53
C GLN A 60 11.13 24.17 4.19
N THR A 61 10.29 25.11 4.63
CA THR A 61 10.71 26.34 5.30
C THR A 61 11.47 26.04 6.60
N ASP A 62 10.93 25.11 7.40
CA ASP A 62 11.56 24.68 8.67
C ASP A 62 12.90 23.99 8.43
N ARG A 63 13.02 23.17 7.38
CA ARG A 63 14.29 22.54 6.98
C ARG A 63 15.34 23.58 6.63
N ASP A 64 14.96 24.56 5.82
CA ASP A 64 15.90 25.57 5.31
C ASP A 64 16.38 26.48 6.44
N ALA A 65 15.49 26.92 7.33
CA ALA A 65 15.83 27.65 8.55
C ALA A 65 16.78 26.85 9.46
N GLN A 66 16.51 25.56 9.66
CA GLN A 66 17.37 24.68 10.47
C GLN A 66 18.78 24.52 9.86
N LYS A 67 18.90 24.51 8.53
CA LYS A 67 20.19 24.41 7.84
C LYS A 67 21.04 25.66 8.06
N GLU A 68 20.43 26.84 8.09
CA GLU A 68 21.09 28.11 8.42
C GLU A 68 21.55 28.13 9.89
N GLU A 69 20.70 27.71 10.82
CA GLU A 69 21.05 27.61 12.25
C GLU A 69 22.22 26.66 12.49
N ALA A 70 22.22 25.48 11.86
CA ALA A 70 23.27 24.48 12.00
C ALA A 70 24.62 24.93 11.41
N ALA A 71 24.61 25.75 10.35
CA ALA A 71 25.85 26.31 9.78
C ALA A 71 26.56 27.29 10.73
N SER A 72 25.80 27.89 11.67
CA SER A 72 26.32 28.89 12.62
C SER A 72 26.83 28.30 13.94
N SER A 73 26.47 27.05 14.27
CA SER A 73 26.65 26.48 15.61
C SER A 73 27.40 25.14 15.57
N GLN A 74 28.56 25.04 16.22
CA GLN A 74 29.36 23.79 16.33
C GLN A 74 29.04 22.93 17.56
N ASP A 75 27.98 23.26 18.29
CA ASP A 75 27.66 22.65 19.59
C ASP A 75 26.97 21.28 19.46
N PHE A 76 27.36 20.34 20.33
CA PHE A 76 26.79 18.99 20.40
C PHE A 76 25.27 18.97 20.65
N LEU A 77 24.76 19.95 21.42
CA LEU A 77 23.33 20.08 21.68
C LEU A 77 22.54 20.36 20.40
N TYR A 78 23.03 21.27 19.55
CA TYR A 78 22.38 21.60 18.27
C TYR A 78 22.39 20.41 17.32
N LYS A 79 23.47 19.61 17.32
CA LYS A 79 23.50 18.35 16.57
C LYS A 79 22.40 17.39 17.04
N ARG A 80 22.19 17.24 18.35
CA ARG A 80 21.15 16.35 18.87
C ARG A 80 19.74 16.88 18.60
N ILE A 81 19.52 18.19 18.71
CA ILE A 81 18.26 18.83 18.34
C ILE A 81 17.97 18.59 16.85
N ALA A 82 18.98 18.72 15.99
CA ALA A 82 18.83 18.51 14.56
C ALA A 82 18.44 17.06 14.22
N GLU A 83 19.02 16.07 14.90
CA GLU A 83 18.66 14.65 14.74
C GLU A 83 17.20 14.38 15.14
N VAL A 84 16.72 15.00 16.22
CA VAL A 84 15.32 14.87 16.66
C VAL A 84 14.36 15.52 15.66
N LYS A 85 14.66 16.76 15.23
CA LYS A 85 13.87 17.47 14.22
C LYS A 85 13.79 16.70 12.90
N GLU A 86 14.88 16.10 12.45
CA GLU A 86 14.89 15.27 11.24
C GLU A 86 14.00 14.03 11.38
N LYS A 87 14.02 13.38 12.55
CA LYS A 87 13.13 12.24 12.83
C LYS A 87 11.65 12.66 12.86
N GLU A 88 11.34 13.81 13.43
CA GLU A 88 9.98 14.38 13.44
C GLU A 88 9.52 14.73 12.02
N ARG A 89 10.40 15.32 11.21
CA ARG A 89 10.11 15.66 9.81
C ARG A 89 9.85 14.40 8.98
N ARG A 90 10.68 13.37 9.13
CA ARG A 90 10.47 12.06 8.50
C ARG A 90 9.12 11.46 8.87
N LYS A 91 8.75 11.51 10.16
CA LYS A 91 7.45 11.03 10.63
C LYS A 91 6.29 11.80 10.01
N ALA A 92 6.40 13.13 9.94
CA ALA A 92 5.40 13.97 9.30
C ALA A 92 5.25 13.65 7.81
N LEU A 93 6.35 13.46 7.07
CA LEU A 93 6.32 13.08 5.65
C LEU A 93 5.66 11.72 5.43
N GLU A 94 5.98 10.73 6.27
CA GLU A 94 5.35 9.41 6.20
C GLU A 94 3.84 9.50 6.40
N GLU A 95 3.39 10.28 7.38
CA GLU A 95 1.96 10.49 7.66
C GLU A 95 1.26 11.34 6.58
N ILE A 96 1.97 12.28 5.93
CA ILE A 96 1.46 12.99 4.74
C ILE A 96 1.23 12.00 3.60
N ILE A 97 2.23 11.17 3.27
CA ILE A 97 2.10 10.13 2.23
C ILE A 97 0.94 9.20 2.56
N TYR A 98 0.82 8.75 3.81
CA TYR A 98 -0.29 7.90 4.23
C TYR A 98 -1.65 8.58 4.08
N SER A 99 -1.77 9.85 4.47
CA SER A 99 -3.02 10.60 4.33
C SER A 99 -3.48 10.71 2.87
N MET A 100 -2.53 10.84 1.93
CA MET A 100 -2.84 10.83 0.49
C MET A 100 -3.37 9.48 0.02
N ILE A 101 -2.78 8.37 0.50
CA ILE A 101 -3.25 7.03 0.16
C ILE A 101 -4.67 6.82 0.70
N VAL A 102 -4.93 7.18 1.96
CA VAL A 102 -6.26 7.09 2.56
C VAL A 102 -7.28 7.94 1.77
N HIS A 103 -6.89 9.16 1.38
CA HIS A 103 -7.72 10.01 0.53
C HIS A 103 -8.04 9.37 -0.82
N LYS A 104 -7.08 8.68 -1.45
CA LYS A 104 -7.34 7.95 -2.70
C LYS A 104 -8.34 6.81 -2.52
N PHE A 105 -8.28 6.08 -1.41
CA PHE A 105 -9.32 5.09 -1.11
C PHE A 105 -10.69 5.76 -0.94
N LEU A 106 -10.77 6.85 -0.18
CA LEU A 106 -12.02 7.61 0.01
C LEU A 106 -12.59 8.18 -1.30
N ASP A 107 -11.75 8.80 -2.14
CA ASP A 107 -12.14 9.39 -3.42
C ASP A 107 -12.75 8.35 -4.38
N ASN A 108 -12.34 7.08 -4.27
CA ASN A 108 -12.86 5.98 -5.06
C ASN A 108 -14.04 5.25 -4.37
N ASP A 109 -14.56 5.80 -3.27
CA ASP A 109 -15.59 5.18 -2.42
C ASP A 109 -15.18 3.79 -1.92
N ILE A 110 -13.90 3.60 -1.60
CA ILE A 110 -13.35 2.34 -1.11
C ILE A 110 -13.08 2.44 0.39
N SER A 111 -13.78 1.63 1.19
CA SER A 111 -13.43 1.41 2.60
C SER A 111 -12.20 0.51 2.70
N MET A 112 -11.19 0.94 3.45
CA MET A 112 -10.00 0.13 3.70
C MET A 112 -10.33 -1.03 4.65
N ILE A 113 -9.64 -2.16 4.48
CA ILE A 113 -9.77 -3.32 5.35
C ILE A 113 -9.34 -2.92 6.77
N PRO A 114 -10.18 -3.17 7.79
CA PRO A 114 -9.83 -2.86 9.17
C PRO A 114 -8.81 -3.87 9.71
N LYS A 115 -8.24 -3.56 10.87
CA LYS A 115 -7.40 -4.51 11.61
C LYS A 115 -8.08 -5.88 11.76
N ILE A 116 -7.36 -6.93 11.40
CA ILE A 116 -7.84 -8.31 11.47
C ILE A 116 -7.73 -8.80 12.92
N SER A 117 -8.85 -8.70 13.62
CA SER A 117 -9.02 -9.17 15.00
C SER A 117 -9.83 -10.48 15.04
N PRO A 118 -9.68 -11.28 16.10
CA PRO A 118 -10.54 -12.42 16.34
C PRO A 118 -12.00 -11.98 16.38
N THR A 119 -12.86 -12.71 15.68
CA THR A 119 -14.29 -12.45 15.63
C THR A 119 -15.04 -13.37 16.60
N SER A 120 -16.28 -13.02 16.93
CA SER A 120 -17.18 -13.90 17.69
C SER A 120 -17.74 -15.05 16.84
N ASP A 121 -17.32 -15.16 15.58
CA ASP A 121 -17.77 -16.20 14.68
C ASP A 121 -17.20 -17.56 15.10
N PRO A 122 -18.03 -18.61 15.23
CA PRO A 122 -17.59 -19.92 15.70
C PRO A 122 -16.62 -20.62 14.72
N THR A 123 -16.54 -20.18 13.46
CA THR A 123 -15.59 -20.69 12.47
C THR A 123 -14.26 -19.93 12.46
N GLY A 124 -14.13 -18.88 13.29
CA GLY A 124 -12.95 -18.03 13.34
C GLY A 124 -12.75 -17.20 12.07
N ARG A 125 -13.84 -16.96 11.32
CA ARG A 125 -13.82 -16.20 10.07
C ARG A 125 -13.57 -14.72 10.34
N VAL A 126 -12.69 -14.07 9.57
CA VAL A 126 -12.32 -12.66 9.80
C VAL A 126 -12.77 -11.70 8.70
N ASP A 127 -13.18 -12.20 7.54
CA ASP A 127 -13.45 -11.43 6.32
C ASP A 127 -14.92 -11.00 6.18
N PHE A 128 -15.43 -10.27 7.18
CA PHE A 128 -16.78 -9.68 7.15
C PHE A 128 -16.82 -8.27 6.53
N TRP A 129 -15.78 -7.89 5.79
CA TRP A 129 -15.73 -6.63 5.05
C TRP A 129 -16.66 -6.65 3.83
N PRO A 130 -17.16 -5.49 3.39
CA PRO A 130 -17.99 -5.40 2.18
C PRO A 130 -17.20 -5.86 0.95
N ASN A 131 -17.88 -6.53 0.01
CA ASN A 131 -17.29 -6.83 -1.29
C ASN A 131 -17.20 -5.52 -2.09
N GLN A 132 -15.98 -5.14 -2.45
CA GLN A 132 -15.69 -3.94 -3.23
C GLN A 132 -14.75 -4.26 -4.41
N GLU A 133 -14.76 -5.51 -4.89
CA GLU A 133 -13.87 -6.02 -5.93
C GLU A 133 -13.88 -5.09 -7.13
N GLN A 134 -15.03 -4.86 -7.76
CA GLN A 134 -15.18 -3.97 -8.92
C GLN A 134 -14.62 -2.55 -8.68
N LYS A 135 -14.75 -2.00 -7.47
CA LYS A 135 -14.18 -0.68 -7.15
C LYS A 135 -12.65 -0.73 -7.13
N LEU A 136 -12.09 -1.77 -6.52
CA LEU A 136 -10.65 -2.02 -6.49
C LEU A 136 -10.08 -2.32 -7.88
N GLU A 137 -10.84 -2.97 -8.76
CA GLU A 137 -10.42 -3.16 -10.16
C GLU A 137 -10.34 -1.82 -10.90
N SER A 138 -11.33 -0.94 -10.68
CA SER A 138 -11.47 0.33 -11.42
C SER A 138 -10.38 1.37 -11.16
N VAL A 139 -9.54 1.18 -10.13
CA VAL A 139 -8.43 2.11 -9.83
C VAL A 139 -7.21 1.88 -10.71
N HIS A 140 -7.20 0.78 -11.49
CA HIS A 140 -6.09 0.38 -12.35
C HIS A 140 -6.43 0.57 -13.84
N SER A 141 -5.39 0.74 -14.68
CA SER A 141 -5.57 0.68 -16.13
C SER A 141 -5.98 -0.74 -16.54
N PRO A 142 -6.68 -0.93 -17.68
CA PRO A 142 -7.04 -2.26 -18.16
C PRO A 142 -5.81 -3.16 -18.31
N GLU A 143 -4.71 -2.63 -18.85
CA GLU A 143 -3.48 -3.39 -19.07
C GLU A 143 -2.77 -3.75 -17.75
N ALA A 144 -2.81 -2.86 -16.74
CA ALA A 144 -2.32 -3.18 -15.41
C ALA A 144 -3.20 -4.25 -14.74
N PHE A 145 -4.52 -4.15 -14.89
CA PHE A 145 -5.45 -5.09 -14.28
C PHE A 145 -5.29 -6.52 -14.81
N GLU A 146 -4.99 -6.70 -16.10
CA GLU A 146 -4.63 -8.01 -16.66
C GLU A 146 -3.40 -8.63 -15.96
N MET A 147 -2.39 -7.82 -15.66
CA MET A 147 -1.23 -8.30 -14.89
C MET A 147 -1.61 -8.64 -13.43
N ILE A 148 -2.51 -7.87 -12.82
CA ILE A 148 -3.05 -8.14 -11.47
C ILE A 148 -3.80 -9.46 -11.44
N GLN A 149 -4.61 -9.77 -12.46
CA GLN A 149 -5.28 -11.06 -12.58
C GLN A 149 -4.28 -12.21 -12.65
N SER A 150 -3.19 -12.05 -13.41
CA SER A 150 -2.09 -13.04 -13.42
C SER A 150 -1.43 -13.19 -12.04
N HIS A 151 -1.21 -12.09 -11.31
CA HIS A 151 -0.66 -12.12 -9.94
C HIS A 151 -1.61 -12.81 -8.96
N LEU A 152 -2.91 -12.53 -9.02
CA LEU A 152 -3.94 -13.19 -8.22
C LEU A 152 -3.96 -14.70 -8.45
N SER A 153 -3.93 -15.16 -9.70
CA SER A 153 -3.88 -16.59 -10.03
C SER A 153 -2.65 -17.29 -9.44
N ILE A 154 -1.51 -16.60 -9.37
CA ILE A 154 -0.26 -17.16 -8.83
C ILE A 154 -0.28 -17.20 -7.31
N VAL A 155 -0.72 -16.11 -6.68
CA VAL A 155 -0.80 -15.95 -5.24
C VAL A 155 -1.84 -16.88 -4.61
N LEU A 156 -3.01 -16.97 -5.24
CA LEU A 156 -4.14 -17.76 -4.76
C LEU A 156 -4.05 -19.23 -5.24
N GLY A 157 -3.15 -19.51 -6.18
CA GLY A 157 -3.00 -20.78 -6.90
C GLY A 157 -4.09 -20.99 -7.96
N GLU A 158 -3.89 -21.99 -8.84
CA GLU A 158 -4.87 -22.44 -9.87
C GLU A 158 -6.23 -22.92 -9.31
N ARG A 159 -6.49 -22.73 -8.01
CA ARG A 159 -7.74 -23.10 -7.32
C ARG A 159 -8.90 -22.12 -7.52
N LEU A 160 -8.83 -21.26 -8.53
CA LEU A 160 -9.98 -20.46 -9.02
C LEU A 160 -11.20 -21.33 -9.44
N VAL A 161 -11.08 -22.67 -9.39
CA VAL A 161 -12.15 -23.64 -9.69
C VAL A 161 -12.98 -24.04 -8.44
N GLY A 162 -12.86 -23.32 -7.31
CA GLY A 162 -13.66 -23.55 -6.11
C GLY A 162 -14.75 -22.48 -5.87
N PRO A 163 -15.83 -22.77 -5.12
CA PRO A 163 -16.80 -21.73 -4.73
C PRO A 163 -16.12 -20.57 -3.98
N LEU A 164 -16.51 -19.33 -4.26
CA LEU A 164 -15.95 -18.12 -3.62
C LEU A 164 -16.06 -18.13 -2.08
N GLU A 165 -17.03 -18.86 -1.56
CA GLU A 165 -17.30 -19.04 -0.12
C GLU A 165 -16.34 -20.04 0.55
N THR A 166 -15.47 -20.70 -0.22
CA THR A 166 -14.51 -21.66 0.34
C THR A 166 -13.56 -20.95 1.29
N THR A 167 -13.57 -21.38 2.55
CA THR A 167 -12.70 -20.85 3.61
C THR A 167 -11.37 -21.59 3.63
N VAL A 168 -10.29 -20.84 3.83
CA VAL A 168 -8.94 -21.35 4.06
C VAL A 168 -8.45 -20.87 5.42
N GLN A 169 -7.77 -21.75 6.14
CA GLN A 169 -7.05 -21.40 7.36
C GLN A 169 -5.62 -21.00 7.01
N ILE A 170 -5.24 -19.80 7.43
CA ILE A 170 -3.93 -19.22 7.14
C ILE A 170 -3.47 -18.42 8.35
N SER A 171 -2.17 -18.42 8.60
CA SER A 171 -1.62 -17.68 9.72
C SER A 171 -1.48 -16.20 9.41
N LYS A 172 -1.62 -15.35 10.43
CA LYS A 172 -1.52 -13.89 10.27
C LYS A 172 -0.17 -13.47 9.71
N ILE A 173 0.91 -14.14 10.08
CA ILE A 173 2.24 -13.88 9.52
C ILE A 173 2.27 -14.18 8.01
N LYS A 174 1.68 -15.30 7.56
CA LYS A 174 1.61 -15.63 6.14
C LYS A 174 0.75 -14.62 5.37
N LEU A 175 -0.38 -14.20 5.92
CA LEU A 175 -1.20 -13.15 5.33
C LEU A 175 -0.47 -11.80 5.27
N GLY A 176 0.25 -11.42 6.33
CA GLY A 176 1.04 -10.19 6.35
C GLY A 176 2.14 -10.19 5.31
N LYS A 177 2.86 -11.31 5.15
CA LYS A 177 3.85 -11.48 4.06
C LYS A 177 3.21 -11.34 2.69
N LEU A 178 2.04 -11.98 2.50
CA LEU A 178 1.33 -11.91 1.23
C LEU A 178 0.84 -10.48 0.90
N TYR A 179 0.29 -9.78 1.90
CA TYR A 179 -0.16 -8.40 1.76
C TYR A 179 1.02 -7.48 1.41
N ALA A 180 2.13 -7.58 2.15
CA ALA A 180 3.31 -6.77 1.87
C ALA A 180 3.89 -7.04 0.48
N ALA A 181 3.97 -8.32 0.05
CA ALA A 181 4.41 -8.68 -1.30
C ALA A 181 3.48 -8.11 -2.38
N SER A 182 2.16 -8.23 -2.20
CA SER A 182 1.18 -7.71 -3.15
C SER A 182 1.18 -6.17 -3.22
N LEU A 183 1.44 -5.50 -2.10
CA LEU A 183 1.64 -4.06 -2.05
C LEU A 183 2.89 -3.64 -2.84
N MET A 184 4.03 -4.30 -2.60
CA MET A 184 5.25 -4.06 -3.37
C MET A 184 5.04 -4.32 -4.87
N TYR A 185 4.27 -5.35 -5.23
CA TYR A 185 3.87 -5.61 -6.61
C TYR A 185 3.05 -4.47 -7.20
N GLY A 186 2.05 -3.96 -6.48
CA GLY A 186 1.26 -2.80 -6.93
C GLY A 186 2.09 -1.55 -7.15
N TYR A 187 3.05 -1.28 -6.26
CA TYR A 187 4.01 -0.18 -6.41
C TYR A 187 4.85 -0.34 -7.68
N PHE A 188 5.42 -1.52 -7.91
CA PHE A 188 6.17 -1.82 -9.14
C PHE A 188 5.29 -1.66 -10.39
N LEU A 189 4.10 -2.27 -10.38
CA LEU A 189 3.22 -2.32 -11.55
C LEU A 189 2.78 -0.91 -11.94
N ARG A 190 2.44 -0.06 -10.97
CA ARG A 190 2.07 1.34 -11.22
C ARG A 190 3.18 2.12 -11.92
N ARG A 191 4.43 1.89 -11.54
CA ARG A 191 5.60 2.53 -12.17
C ARG A 191 5.76 2.13 -13.62
N VAL A 192 5.66 0.83 -13.89
CA VAL A 192 5.82 0.29 -15.24
C VAL A 192 4.67 0.72 -16.13
N ASP A 193 3.43 0.64 -15.63
CA ASP A 193 2.24 1.10 -16.35
C ASP A 193 2.33 2.59 -16.69
N GLN A 194 2.67 3.46 -15.74
CA GLN A 194 2.83 4.89 -16.04
C GLN A 194 3.89 5.16 -17.10
N ARG A 195 5.03 4.44 -17.06
CA ARG A 195 6.06 4.58 -18.09
C ARG A 195 5.55 4.10 -19.45
N TYR A 196 4.91 2.95 -19.49
CA TYR A 196 4.33 2.37 -20.69
C TYR A 196 3.30 3.32 -21.33
N GLN A 197 2.34 3.82 -20.55
CA GLN A 197 1.32 4.75 -21.02
C GLN A 197 1.94 6.06 -21.52
N LEU A 198 2.98 6.56 -20.86
CA LEU A 198 3.71 7.75 -21.29
C LEU A 198 4.42 7.53 -22.63
N GLU A 199 5.15 6.42 -22.80
CA GLU A 199 5.81 6.10 -24.08
C GLU A 199 4.79 5.87 -25.20
N ARG A 200 3.64 5.25 -24.88
CA ARG A 200 2.53 5.07 -25.80
C ARG A 200 2.00 6.42 -26.27
N ALA A 201 1.72 7.33 -25.34
CA ALA A 201 1.22 8.67 -25.64
C ALA A 201 2.22 9.52 -26.45
N MET A 202 3.53 9.33 -26.21
CA MET A 202 4.58 10.02 -26.95
C MET A 202 4.97 9.35 -28.28
N ASN A 203 4.36 8.20 -28.62
CA ASN A 203 4.75 7.37 -29.77
C ASN A 203 6.24 6.97 -29.76
N THR A 204 6.82 6.77 -28.57
CA THR A 204 8.21 6.35 -28.37
C THR A 204 8.34 4.89 -27.93
N LEU A 205 7.25 4.12 -28.01
CA LEU A 205 7.31 2.70 -27.69
C LEU A 205 8.32 1.98 -28.60
N PRO A 206 9.05 0.99 -28.07
CA PRO A 206 9.95 0.16 -28.87
C PRO A 206 9.25 -0.40 -30.10
N LYS A 207 9.88 -0.40 -31.27
CA LYS A 207 9.27 -1.02 -32.45
C LYS A 207 9.33 -2.55 -32.28
N GLY A 208 8.18 -3.23 -32.40
CA GLY A 208 8.09 -4.69 -32.41
C GLY A 208 7.95 -5.38 -31.04
N PHE A 209 7.54 -4.69 -29.97
CA PHE A 209 7.14 -5.37 -28.72
C PHE A 209 5.72 -5.99 -28.80
N ASP A 210 4.89 -5.49 -29.72
CA ASP A 210 3.57 -6.02 -30.07
C ASP A 210 3.63 -7.08 -31.19
N GLU A 211 4.78 -7.26 -31.84
CA GLU A 211 4.95 -8.39 -32.77
C GLU A 211 5.11 -9.64 -31.91
N ASP A 212 4.24 -10.63 -32.12
CA ASP A 212 4.31 -11.99 -31.56
C ASP A 212 5.68 -12.61 -31.84
N ARG A 213 6.69 -12.23 -31.05
CA ARG A 213 7.91 -13.00 -30.91
C ARG A 213 7.59 -14.19 -30.03
N ALA A 214 6.87 -15.12 -30.64
CA ALA A 214 6.99 -16.56 -30.43
C ALA A 214 8.42 -17.03 -30.76
N ARG A 215 9.41 -16.43 -30.09
CA ARG A 215 10.72 -17.01 -29.85
C ARG A 215 10.81 -17.13 -28.34
N PHE A 216 10.18 -18.19 -27.85
CA PHE A 216 10.42 -18.77 -26.54
C PHE A 216 11.90 -19.20 -26.49
N GLU A 217 12.78 -18.23 -26.30
CA GLU A 217 14.09 -18.49 -25.73
C GLU A 217 13.87 -18.43 -24.22
N ASP A 218 13.91 -19.60 -23.61
CA ASP A 218 13.76 -19.82 -22.17
C ASP A 218 14.62 -18.77 -21.43
N PRO A 219 14.02 -17.79 -20.71
CA PRO A 219 14.84 -16.83 -20.00
C PRO A 219 15.61 -17.62 -18.96
N SER A 220 16.94 -17.63 -19.11
CA SER A 220 17.87 -18.15 -18.12
C SER A 220 17.40 -17.81 -16.70
N PRO A 221 17.64 -18.65 -15.68
CA PRO A 221 17.01 -18.57 -14.35
C PRO A 221 17.36 -17.31 -13.51
N ALA A 222 17.94 -16.29 -14.14
CA ALA A 222 18.34 -15.01 -13.57
C ALA A 222 17.18 -14.04 -13.28
N ASN A 223 15.98 -14.23 -13.85
CA ASN A 223 14.80 -13.39 -13.52
C ASN A 223 14.08 -13.81 -12.22
N ARG A 224 14.84 -14.32 -11.24
CA ARG A 224 14.43 -14.40 -9.83
C ARG A 224 14.68 -13.04 -9.18
N LEU A 225 13.91 -12.03 -9.57
CA LEU A 225 13.95 -10.70 -8.92
C LEU A 225 13.47 -10.77 -7.46
N TRP A 226 12.90 -11.90 -7.06
CA TRP A 226 12.59 -12.23 -5.68
C TRP A 226 12.93 -13.71 -5.39
N ASP A 227 13.37 -13.97 -4.16
CA ASP A 227 13.78 -15.26 -3.56
C ASP A 227 12.94 -16.48 -4.05
N PRO A 228 13.48 -17.71 -4.18
CA PRO A 228 12.70 -18.93 -4.40
C PRO A 228 11.43 -19.11 -3.56
N ASP A 229 11.30 -18.44 -2.41
CA ASP A 229 10.11 -18.40 -1.54
C ASP A 229 9.12 -17.25 -1.87
N SER A 230 9.35 -16.48 -2.93
CA SER A 230 8.55 -15.31 -3.29
C SER A 230 7.33 -15.66 -4.14
N LEU A 231 6.17 -15.16 -3.71
CA LEU A 231 4.84 -15.35 -4.31
C LEU A 231 4.61 -14.51 -5.58
N ILE A 232 5.60 -13.73 -6.03
CA ILE A 232 5.51 -12.87 -7.21
C ILE A 232 6.31 -13.52 -8.34
N ARG A 233 5.64 -14.19 -9.26
CA ARG A 233 6.22 -14.66 -10.53
C ARG A 233 5.48 -14.01 -11.68
N ILE A 234 6.19 -13.56 -12.71
CA ILE A 234 5.59 -13.31 -14.02
C ILE A 234 5.94 -14.56 -14.86
N LEU A 235 5.09 -15.58 -14.79
CA LEU A 235 5.33 -16.85 -15.50
C LEU A 235 4.82 -16.73 -16.95
N PRO A 236 5.61 -17.00 -18.00
CA PRO A 236 5.10 -17.11 -19.37
C PRO A 236 3.95 -18.12 -19.41
N ASP A 237 2.85 -17.77 -20.07
CA ASP A 237 1.69 -18.65 -20.17
C ASP A 237 2.08 -19.91 -20.96
N SER A 238 2.05 -21.07 -20.30
CA SER A 238 2.27 -22.38 -20.93
C SER A 238 0.92 -23.00 -21.28
N GLY A 239 0.08 -22.25 -21.98
CA GLY A 239 -1.10 -22.78 -22.65
C GLY A 239 -0.68 -23.51 -23.92
N GLU A 240 -0.95 -24.82 -23.98
CA GLU A 240 -0.83 -25.62 -25.20
C GLU A 240 -1.66 -24.99 -26.33
N PRO A 241 -1.13 -24.85 -27.56
CA PRO A 241 -1.89 -24.33 -28.68
C PRO A 241 -2.88 -25.40 -29.16
N ASP A 242 -4.09 -25.38 -28.64
CA ASP A 242 -5.19 -26.15 -29.21
C ASP A 242 -5.54 -25.54 -30.57
N GLY A 243 -5.16 -26.25 -31.63
CA GLY A 243 -5.31 -25.79 -33.00
C GLY A 243 -6.75 -25.89 -33.48
N ASP A 244 -7.38 -24.75 -33.79
CA ASP A 244 -8.12 -24.48 -35.03
C ASP A 244 -8.54 -22.99 -35.02
N PHE A 245 -7.79 -22.13 -35.72
CA PHE A 245 -8.08 -20.69 -35.80
C PHE A 245 -8.96 -20.39 -37.01
N THR A 246 -10.24 -20.09 -36.77
CA THR A 246 -10.99 -19.17 -37.63
C THR A 246 -10.95 -17.77 -37.04
N ASP A 247 -10.21 -16.91 -37.74
CA ASP A 247 -10.21 -15.45 -37.71
C ASP A 247 -11.56 -14.84 -37.32
N THR A 248 -11.65 -14.26 -36.11
CA THR A 248 -12.57 -13.17 -35.78
C THR A 248 -12.15 -12.49 -34.46
N GLY A 249 -11.51 -11.32 -34.57
CA GLY A 249 -11.71 -10.18 -33.66
C GLY A 249 -11.04 -10.20 -32.27
N GLU A 250 -10.06 -9.31 -32.09
CA GLU A 250 -9.59 -8.79 -30.80
C GLU A 250 -9.04 -9.82 -29.81
N GLU A 251 -7.97 -10.53 -30.18
CA GLU A 251 -7.08 -11.11 -29.17
C GLU A 251 -6.49 -9.98 -28.33
N LYS A 252 -6.82 -9.98 -27.03
CA LYS A 252 -6.24 -9.10 -26.02
C LYS A 252 -4.73 -9.33 -25.98
N SER A 253 -3.98 -8.61 -26.80
CA SER A 253 -2.53 -8.69 -26.72
C SER A 253 -2.12 -8.15 -25.37
N TYR A 254 -1.39 -8.94 -24.58
CA TYR A 254 -0.90 -8.55 -23.25
C TYR A 254 0.19 -7.46 -23.38
N ARG A 255 -0.19 -6.26 -23.82
CA ARG A 255 0.77 -5.24 -24.28
C ARG A 255 1.72 -4.78 -23.18
N LEU A 256 1.18 -4.54 -21.98
CA LEU A 256 2.00 -4.16 -20.84
C LEU A 256 2.94 -5.29 -20.40
N ARG A 257 2.48 -6.54 -20.51
CA ARG A 257 3.31 -7.72 -20.22
C ARG A 257 4.47 -7.85 -21.21
N SER A 258 4.19 -7.74 -22.50
CA SER A 258 5.22 -7.74 -23.55
C SER A 258 6.21 -6.58 -23.36
N TYR A 259 5.71 -5.40 -22.95
CA TYR A 259 6.54 -4.26 -22.58
C TYR A 259 7.47 -4.59 -21.41
N VAL A 260 6.95 -5.20 -20.33
CA VAL A 260 7.75 -5.62 -19.16
C VAL A 260 8.83 -6.62 -19.58
N MET A 261 8.50 -7.58 -20.45
CA MET A 261 9.46 -8.57 -20.95
C MET A 261 10.54 -7.97 -21.86
N TYR A 262 10.27 -6.83 -22.49
CA TYR A 262 11.26 -6.10 -23.28
C TYR A 262 12.28 -5.34 -22.43
N LEU A 263 11.91 -4.93 -21.20
CA LEU A 263 12.80 -4.17 -20.32
C LEU A 263 14.02 -5.00 -19.88
N ASP A 264 15.17 -4.34 -19.81
CA ASP A 264 16.38 -4.95 -19.27
C ASP A 264 16.28 -5.16 -17.74
N ALA A 265 17.09 -6.07 -17.20
CA ALA A 265 17.06 -6.44 -15.79
C ALA A 265 17.38 -5.25 -14.85
N GLU A 266 18.23 -4.31 -15.27
CA GLU A 266 18.56 -3.14 -14.46
C GLU A 266 17.36 -2.18 -14.37
N THR A 267 16.68 -1.94 -15.49
CA THR A 267 15.45 -1.14 -15.52
C THR A 267 14.33 -1.77 -14.70
N LEU A 268 14.13 -3.09 -14.81
CA LEU A 268 13.15 -3.81 -13.99
C LEU A 268 13.47 -3.72 -12.50
N GLN A 269 14.74 -3.91 -12.10
CA GLN A 269 15.16 -3.77 -10.71
C GLN A 269 14.94 -2.34 -10.19
N ARG A 270 15.21 -1.32 -11.02
CA ARG A 270 14.94 0.08 -10.66
C ARG A 270 13.46 0.35 -10.44
N TYR A 271 12.57 -0.28 -11.20
CA TYR A 271 11.11 -0.19 -10.99
C TYR A 271 10.63 -0.97 -9.76
N ALA A 272 11.22 -2.12 -9.49
CA ALA A 272 10.88 -2.96 -8.34
C ALA A 272 11.37 -2.38 -7.00
N THR A 273 12.44 -1.60 -7.01
CA THR A 273 13.01 -1.00 -5.79
C THR A 273 12.11 0.13 -5.25
N ILE A 274 11.71 0.03 -3.98
CA ILE A 274 11.07 1.13 -3.23
C ILE A 274 12.08 2.25 -3.00
N ARG A 275 11.71 3.50 -3.30
CA ARG A 275 12.69 4.61 -3.41
C ARG A 275 12.97 5.33 -2.09
N SER A 276 11.98 5.46 -1.22
CA SER A 276 12.12 6.16 0.07
C SER A 276 12.10 5.25 1.29
N LYS A 277 12.73 5.73 2.38
CA LYS A 277 12.67 5.09 3.69
C LYS A 277 11.27 5.21 4.31
N GLU A 278 10.59 6.31 4.00
CA GLU A 278 9.21 6.62 4.39
C GLU A 278 8.25 5.60 3.79
N ALA A 279 8.37 5.28 2.49
CA ALA A 279 7.56 4.23 1.85
C ALA A 279 7.83 2.85 2.45
N ILE A 280 9.09 2.47 2.68
CA ILE A 280 9.45 1.19 3.32
C ILE A 280 8.82 1.09 4.72
N SER A 281 8.98 2.14 5.53
CA SER A 281 8.40 2.25 6.87
C SER A 281 6.87 2.15 6.82
N LEU A 282 6.24 2.77 5.83
CA LEU A 282 4.79 2.76 5.68
C LEU A 282 4.24 1.38 5.30
N ILE A 283 4.93 0.64 4.43
CA ILE A 283 4.59 -0.75 4.09
C ILE A 283 4.61 -1.62 5.34
N GLU A 284 5.66 -1.49 6.15
CA GLU A 284 5.79 -2.21 7.42
C GLU A 284 4.65 -1.85 8.38
N LYS A 285 4.41 -0.54 8.60
CA LYS A 285 3.38 -0.05 9.52
C LYS A 285 1.96 -0.43 9.11
N GLN A 286 1.62 -0.31 7.82
CA GLN A 286 0.31 -0.74 7.30
C GLN A 286 0.11 -2.25 7.51
N THR A 287 1.14 -3.05 7.24
CA THR A 287 1.09 -4.50 7.47
C THR A 287 0.91 -4.81 8.96
N GLN A 288 1.67 -4.14 9.85
CA GLN A 288 1.51 -4.31 11.30
C GLN A 288 0.16 -3.82 11.83
N ALA A 289 -0.41 -2.77 11.24
CA ALA A 289 -1.72 -2.26 11.61
C ALA A 289 -2.83 -3.28 11.31
N LEU A 290 -2.73 -3.98 10.17
CA LEU A 290 -3.67 -5.01 9.75
C LEU A 290 -3.53 -6.32 10.54
N PHE A 291 -2.31 -6.84 10.64
CA PHE A 291 -2.07 -8.21 11.12
C PHE A 291 -1.50 -8.27 12.55
N GLY A 292 -1.10 -7.13 13.12
CA GLY A 292 -0.37 -7.05 14.38
C GLY A 292 1.15 -7.14 14.18
N ARG A 293 1.89 -6.86 15.26
CA ARG A 293 3.35 -7.00 15.26
C ARG A 293 3.72 -8.46 15.51
N PRO A 294 4.54 -9.10 14.67
CA PRO A 294 5.03 -10.44 14.94
C PRO A 294 5.91 -10.46 16.20
N ASP A 295 5.66 -11.40 17.12
CA ASP A 295 6.52 -11.64 18.29
C ASP A 295 7.71 -12.51 17.85
N ILE A 296 8.74 -11.84 17.33
CA ILE A 296 9.96 -12.47 16.85
C ILE A 296 10.88 -12.72 18.04
N ARG A 297 11.14 -14.00 18.36
CA ARG A 297 12.10 -14.42 19.39
C ARG A 297 13.28 -15.10 18.71
N ILE A 298 14.48 -14.81 19.19
CA ILE A 298 15.69 -15.52 18.78
C ILE A 298 15.84 -16.67 19.78
N ALA A 299 15.70 -17.90 19.30
CA ALA A 299 15.92 -19.09 20.13
C ALA A 299 17.40 -19.24 20.48
N ASP A 300 17.70 -20.05 21.50
CA ASP A 300 19.07 -20.24 22.01
C ASP A 300 20.03 -20.84 20.97
N ASP A 301 19.51 -21.44 19.90
CA ASP A 301 20.25 -21.97 18.75
C ASP A 301 20.52 -20.91 17.66
N GLY A 302 20.06 -19.67 17.86
CA GLY A 302 20.16 -18.58 16.90
C GLY A 302 19.08 -18.61 15.80
N SER A 303 18.12 -19.54 15.86
CA SER A 303 16.99 -19.57 14.94
C SER A 303 15.96 -18.49 15.30
N ILE A 304 15.26 -18.00 14.28
CA ILE A 304 14.20 -17.00 14.46
C ILE A 304 12.88 -17.75 14.63
N GLU A 305 12.38 -17.80 15.86
CA GLU A 305 11.07 -18.36 16.18
C GLU A 305 10.04 -17.24 16.27
N THR A 306 8.95 -17.36 15.51
CA THR A 306 7.79 -16.49 15.67
C THR A 306 6.83 -17.12 16.68
N ALA A 307 6.80 -16.58 17.90
CA ALA A 307 5.90 -17.06 18.94
C ALA A 307 4.47 -16.57 18.68
N ASN A 308 3.47 -17.42 18.94
CA ASN A 308 2.04 -17.06 18.89
C ASN A 308 1.51 -16.57 17.52
N ASP A 309 1.85 -17.24 16.42
CA ASP A 309 1.23 -16.95 15.11
C ASP A 309 -0.24 -17.39 15.10
N GLU A 310 -1.16 -16.43 15.20
CA GLU A 310 -2.60 -16.68 15.19
C GLU A 310 -3.06 -17.16 13.81
N VAL A 311 -3.81 -18.26 13.78
CA VAL A 311 -4.45 -18.77 12.57
C VAL A 311 -5.84 -18.19 12.45
N VAL A 312 -6.16 -17.64 11.28
CA VAL A 312 -7.47 -17.06 10.95
C VAL A 312 -8.11 -17.83 9.79
N SER A 313 -9.44 -17.83 9.75
CA SER A 313 -10.20 -18.36 8.61
C SER A 313 -10.61 -17.21 7.69
N ILE A 314 -10.35 -17.35 6.40
CA ILE A 314 -10.67 -16.33 5.38
C ILE A 314 -11.26 -17.01 4.14
N THR A 315 -12.30 -16.43 3.54
CA THR A 315 -12.81 -16.94 2.26
C THR A 315 -11.88 -16.58 1.10
N PHE A 316 -12.01 -17.28 -0.01
CA PHE A 316 -11.30 -16.93 -1.24
C PHE A 316 -11.64 -15.50 -1.71
N SER A 317 -12.92 -15.10 -1.61
CA SER A 317 -13.33 -13.71 -1.88
C SER A 317 -12.65 -12.72 -0.94
N GLY A 318 -12.60 -13.02 0.36
CA GLY A 318 -11.90 -12.20 1.35
C GLY A 318 -10.40 -12.07 1.08
N LEU A 319 -9.76 -13.16 0.64
CA LEU A 319 -8.34 -13.17 0.28
C LEU A 319 -8.08 -12.40 -1.01
N THR A 320 -8.97 -12.51 -2.00
CA THR A 320 -8.92 -11.73 -3.26
C THR A 320 -9.04 -10.24 -2.97
N MET A 321 -10.00 -9.84 -2.14
CA MET A 321 -10.17 -8.46 -1.66
C MET A 321 -8.91 -7.93 -0.97
N LEU A 322 -8.29 -8.74 -0.12
CA LEU A 322 -7.05 -8.39 0.58
C LEU A 322 -5.89 -8.13 -0.39
N VAL A 323 -5.74 -8.97 -1.41
CA VAL A 323 -4.68 -8.81 -2.43
C VAL A 323 -4.96 -7.61 -3.32
N LEU A 324 -6.20 -7.41 -3.76
CA LEU A 324 -6.60 -6.25 -4.56
C LEU A 324 -6.39 -4.93 -3.81
N GLU A 325 -6.77 -4.84 -2.53
CA GLU A 325 -6.49 -3.66 -1.71
C GLU A 325 -4.99 -3.42 -1.56
N ALA A 326 -4.20 -4.47 -1.32
CA ALA A 326 -2.75 -4.34 -1.20
C ALA A 326 -2.13 -3.76 -2.49
N VAL A 327 -2.52 -4.29 -3.65
CA VAL A 327 -2.06 -3.81 -4.96
C VAL A 327 -2.49 -2.36 -5.22
N GLY A 328 -3.74 -2.01 -4.88
CA GLY A 328 -4.25 -0.64 -4.93
C GLY A 328 -3.44 0.30 -4.02
N PHE A 329 -3.18 -0.12 -2.79
CA PHE A 329 -2.36 0.62 -1.82
C PHE A 329 -0.97 0.88 -2.37
N GLY A 330 -0.31 -0.14 -2.92
CA GLY A 330 1.02 0.00 -3.52
C GLY A 330 1.04 0.97 -4.70
N SER A 331 -0.02 0.95 -5.52
CA SER A 331 -0.18 1.88 -6.63
C SER A 331 -0.33 3.33 -6.14
N PHE A 332 -1.17 3.55 -5.13
CA PHE A 332 -1.35 4.88 -4.52
C PHE A 332 -0.10 5.35 -3.78
N LEU A 333 0.67 4.44 -3.19
CA LEU A 333 1.95 4.75 -2.55
C LEU A 333 2.94 5.34 -3.55
N TRP A 334 3.07 4.78 -4.75
CA TRP A 334 3.92 5.35 -5.79
C TRP A 334 3.46 6.75 -6.20
N ASP A 335 2.16 6.95 -6.39
CA ASP A 335 1.60 8.24 -6.79
C ASP A 335 1.81 9.31 -5.71
N ALA A 336 1.59 8.95 -4.43
CA ALA A 336 1.78 9.84 -3.28
C ALA A 336 3.26 10.17 -3.06
N GLU A 337 4.14 9.17 -3.11
CA GLU A 337 5.60 9.37 -2.99
C GLU A 337 6.12 10.31 -4.10
N SER A 338 5.69 10.08 -5.34
CA SER A 338 6.07 10.91 -6.49
C SER A 338 5.55 12.34 -6.36
N TYR A 339 4.33 12.52 -5.85
CA TYR A 339 3.76 13.83 -5.60
C TYR A 339 4.54 14.60 -4.53
N VAL A 340 4.80 13.96 -3.39
CA VAL A 340 5.53 14.59 -2.28
C VAL A 340 6.94 14.96 -2.73
N GLU A 341 7.65 14.09 -3.45
CA GLU A 341 9.00 14.39 -3.95
C GLU A 341 9.02 15.62 -4.87
N SER A 342 7.96 15.82 -5.67
CA SER A 342 7.86 16.97 -6.57
C SER A 342 7.71 18.31 -5.85
N LYS A 343 7.26 18.29 -4.58
CA LYS A 343 7.00 19.48 -3.75
C LYS A 343 8.06 19.67 -2.67
N TYR A 344 8.55 18.59 -2.09
CA TYR A 344 9.54 18.54 -1.03
C TYR A 344 10.55 17.43 -1.36
N HIS A 345 11.76 17.82 -1.79
CA HIS A 345 12.79 16.87 -2.22
C HIS A 345 13.38 16.11 -1.02
N PHE A 346 13.07 14.81 -0.89
CA PHE A 346 13.41 13.98 0.27
C PHE A 346 14.22 12.72 -0.02
N PHE A 347 14.32 12.26 -1.27
CA PHE A 347 15.14 11.07 -1.61
C PHE A 347 16.64 11.20 -1.23
N ASN A 348 17.14 12.42 -1.02
CA ASN A 348 18.55 12.70 -0.68
C ASN A 348 18.73 13.39 0.70
N SER A 349 17.73 13.39 1.58
CA SER A 349 17.82 14.02 2.92
C SER A 349 18.38 13.10 4.01
#